data_AF-A0A9D2RBA1-F1
#
_entry.id   AF-A0A9D2RBA1-F1
#
_cell.length_a   1.000
_cell.length_b   1.000
_cell.length_c   1.000
_cell.angle_alpha   90.00
_cell.angle_beta   90.00
_cell.angle_gamma   90.00
#
_symmetry.space_group_name_H-M   'P 1'
#
loop_
_entity.id
_entity.type
_entity.pdbx_description
1 polymer ?
#
loop_
_entity_poly.entity_id
_entity_poly.type
_entity_poly.pdbx_seq_one_letter_code
_entity_poly.pdbx_strand_id
1 'polypeptide(L)'
;MTILDLIEILQLNKENNIFIPLPPGPHFEVSSKKIIFYEGLTLPEFYNSTKKGASDLVQYIRKNIGFVYDNDRELVKYFSVFKLLAAIDKASGNGNCESYDKYLETAKQYVTKINQTIKENYQTDDIQDMKDLICILLEDSLYRELFFHVQVFDYSKKRPCPNKKSKDYFFGNKRFHNELDKVHITIYNDYVELHHPIEGRSHARDLTPNNTLSLEQKIIVALDYWQTYFNN
;
A
#
# COMPACT_ATOMS: atom_id res chain seq x y z
N MET A 1 2.56 11.86 -19.97
CA MET A 1 2.42 10.99 -18.79
C MET A 1 3.27 11.57 -17.68
N THR A 2 2.64 12.08 -16.64
CA THR A 2 3.26 12.64 -15.45
C THR A 2 3.59 11.53 -14.43
N ILE A 3 4.36 11.85 -13.38
CA ILE A 3 4.62 10.91 -12.27
C ILE A 3 3.32 10.60 -11.51
N LEU A 4 2.40 11.57 -11.45
CA LEU A 4 1.08 11.36 -10.85
C LEU A 4 0.25 10.39 -11.69
N ASP A 5 0.22 10.57 -13.02
CA ASP A 5 -0.46 9.64 -13.92
C ASP A 5 0.13 8.23 -13.76
N LEU A 6 1.46 8.13 -13.62
CA LEU A 6 2.14 6.86 -13.38
C LEU A 6 1.69 6.23 -12.06
N ILE A 7 1.70 6.97 -10.94
CA ILE A 7 1.27 6.47 -9.63
C ILE A 7 -0.19 6.01 -9.65
N GLU A 8 -1.08 6.82 -10.24
CA GLU A 8 -2.51 6.49 -10.38
C GLU A 8 -2.70 5.21 -11.20
N ILE A 9 -1.97 5.07 -12.32
CA ILE A 9 -1.97 3.83 -13.12
C ILE A 9 -1.46 2.64 -12.28
N LEU A 10 -0.40 2.82 -11.50
CA LEU A 10 0.18 1.77 -10.65
C LEU A 10 -0.79 1.32 -9.55
N GLN A 11 -1.61 2.21 -9.00
CA GLN A 11 -2.61 1.90 -7.97
C GLN A 11 -3.87 1.27 -8.54
N LEU A 12 -4.37 1.77 -9.67
CA LEU A 12 -5.48 1.14 -10.41
C LEU A 12 -5.15 -0.29 -10.86
N ASN A 13 -3.86 -0.58 -11.10
CA ASN A 13 -3.38 -1.93 -11.38
C ASN A 13 -3.37 -2.86 -10.15
N LYS A 14 -3.33 -2.32 -8.92
CA LYS A 14 -3.37 -3.09 -7.66
C LYS A 14 -4.77 -3.44 -7.20
N GLU A 15 -5.77 -2.57 -7.45
CA GLU A 15 -7.19 -2.89 -7.24
C GLU A 15 -7.68 -4.00 -8.19
N ASN A 16 -7.01 -4.15 -9.33
CA ASN A 16 -7.15 -5.30 -10.22
C ASN A 16 -6.18 -6.42 -9.84
N ASN A 17 -6.27 -6.96 -8.61
CA ASN A 17 -6.11 -8.39 -8.32
C ASN A 17 -5.26 -9.26 -9.30
N ILE A 18 -3.97 -8.94 -9.50
CA ILE A 18 -3.03 -9.77 -10.30
C ILE A 18 -2.36 -10.87 -9.45
N PHE A 19 -2.59 -10.88 -8.13
CA PHE A 19 -2.32 -12.02 -7.25
C PHE A 19 -3.53 -12.34 -6.37
N ILE A 20 -4.64 -12.82 -6.95
CA ILE A 20 -5.58 -13.64 -6.18
C ILE A 20 -5.14 -15.10 -6.31
N PRO A 21 -5.04 -15.87 -5.21
CA PRO A 21 -5.13 -17.32 -5.33
C PRO A 21 -6.54 -17.67 -5.82
N LEU A 22 -6.65 -18.16 -7.06
CA LEU A 22 -7.91 -18.56 -7.71
C LEU A 22 -8.97 -19.14 -6.74
N PRO A 23 -10.20 -18.62 -6.75
CA PRO A 23 -11.39 -19.43 -6.51
C PRO A 23 -12.34 -19.41 -7.71
N PRO A 24 -13.22 -20.44 -7.86
CA PRO A 24 -14.03 -20.63 -9.05
C PRO A 24 -15.30 -19.76 -8.99
N GLY A 25 -15.63 -19.10 -10.09
CA GLY A 25 -16.99 -18.59 -10.35
C GLY A 25 -17.06 -17.13 -10.74
N PRO A 26 -18.04 -16.77 -11.59
CA PRO A 26 -18.04 -15.52 -12.36
C PRO A 26 -18.59 -14.36 -11.52
N HIS A 27 -18.06 -13.17 -11.75
CA HIS A 27 -18.75 -11.88 -11.86
C HIS A 27 -17.74 -10.78 -11.59
N PHE A 28 -17.39 -9.98 -12.60
CA PHE A 28 -17.08 -8.56 -12.39
C PHE A 28 -17.44 -7.78 -13.65
N GLU A 29 -18.36 -6.84 -13.48
CA GLU A 29 -18.50 -5.65 -14.28
C GLU A 29 -18.27 -4.49 -13.29
N VAL A 30 -17.42 -3.53 -13.65
CA VAL A 30 -17.60 -2.08 -13.40
C VAL A 30 -16.38 -1.36 -13.99
N SER A 31 -16.69 -0.34 -14.78
CA SER A 31 -15.80 0.48 -15.57
C SER A 31 -15.04 1.50 -14.75
N SER A 32 -13.76 1.70 -15.08
CA SER A 32 -13.06 2.97 -14.87
C SER A 32 -12.10 3.23 -16.02
N LYS A 33 -12.46 4.23 -16.85
CA LYS A 33 -11.66 4.95 -17.85
C LYS A 33 -10.49 4.18 -18.48
N LYS A 34 -10.84 3.53 -19.59
CA LYS A 34 -9.99 2.89 -20.60
C LYS A 34 -8.76 3.76 -20.95
N ILE A 35 -7.59 3.42 -20.42
CA ILE A 35 -6.32 3.80 -21.06
C ILE A 35 -6.15 2.82 -22.22
N ILE A 36 -6.48 3.28 -23.43
CA ILE A 36 -6.37 2.50 -24.66
C ILE A 36 -4.94 2.67 -25.17
N PHE A 37 -4.13 1.61 -25.14
CA PHE A 37 -2.84 1.62 -25.83
C PHE A 37 -3.06 1.35 -27.33
N TYR A 38 -2.10 1.77 -28.15
CA TYR A 38 -2.17 1.84 -29.62
C TYR A 38 -2.13 0.43 -30.27
N GLU A 39 -3.17 -0.34 -30.03
CA GLU A 39 -3.62 -1.58 -30.69
C GLU A 39 -5.08 -1.92 -30.29
N GLY A 40 -5.78 -1.03 -29.57
CA GLY A 40 -7.12 -1.30 -29.02
C GLY A 40 -7.10 -2.12 -27.73
N LEU A 41 -5.91 -2.55 -27.28
CA LEU A 41 -5.73 -3.33 -26.07
C LEU A 41 -5.79 -2.45 -24.83
N THR A 42 -6.64 -2.87 -23.90
CA THR A 42 -6.70 -2.42 -22.52
C THR A 42 -5.49 -2.94 -21.75
N LEU A 43 -5.13 -2.25 -20.68
CA LEU A 43 -4.02 -2.63 -19.80
C LEU A 43 -4.10 -4.11 -19.32
N PRO A 44 -5.28 -4.67 -18.99
CA PRO A 44 -5.47 -6.11 -18.73
C PRO A 44 -5.13 -7.04 -19.91
N GLU A 45 -5.46 -6.66 -21.14
CA GLU A 45 -5.18 -7.47 -22.34
C GLU A 45 -3.69 -7.51 -22.66
N PHE A 46 -2.97 -6.40 -22.44
CA PHE A 46 -1.51 -6.37 -22.49
C PHE A 46 -0.87 -7.29 -21.44
N TYR A 47 -1.35 -7.27 -20.19
CA TYR A 47 -0.83 -8.13 -19.12
C TYR A 47 -1.03 -9.63 -19.40
N ASN A 48 -2.21 -10.04 -19.86
CA ASN A 48 -2.53 -11.45 -20.14
C ASN A 48 -1.65 -12.07 -21.25
N SER A 49 -1.16 -11.24 -22.18
CA SER A 49 -0.26 -11.70 -23.25
C SER A 49 1.16 -12.08 -22.79
N THR A 50 1.55 -11.75 -21.53
CA THR A 50 2.95 -11.83 -21.08
C THR A 50 3.23 -12.77 -19.90
N LYS A 51 2.32 -13.70 -19.56
CA LYS A 51 2.43 -14.59 -18.38
C LYS A 51 3.78 -15.32 -18.24
N LYS A 52 4.42 -15.75 -19.33
CA LYS A 52 5.74 -16.43 -19.29
C LYS A 52 6.90 -15.46 -19.03
N GLY A 53 6.86 -14.24 -19.58
CA GLY A 53 7.89 -13.21 -19.38
C GLY A 53 7.80 -12.45 -18.06
N ALA A 54 6.73 -12.64 -17.28
CA ALA A 54 6.58 -12.02 -15.96
C ALA A 54 7.54 -12.62 -14.92
N SER A 55 7.73 -13.94 -14.93
CA SER A 55 8.64 -14.64 -14.01
C SER A 55 10.10 -14.22 -14.21
N ASP A 56 10.54 -14.18 -15.47
CA ASP A 56 11.92 -13.82 -15.82
C ASP A 56 12.23 -12.37 -15.45
N LEU A 57 11.28 -11.45 -15.66
CA LEU A 57 11.41 -10.05 -15.26
C LEU A 57 11.46 -9.89 -13.72
N VAL A 58 10.63 -10.63 -12.98
CA VAL A 58 10.66 -10.61 -11.50
C VAL A 58 12.01 -11.09 -10.97
N GLN A 59 12.52 -12.20 -11.51
CA GLN A 59 13.84 -12.70 -11.14
C GLN A 59 14.95 -11.72 -11.51
N TYR A 60 14.86 -11.10 -12.69
CA TYR A 60 15.80 -10.07 -13.13
C TYR A 60 15.80 -8.85 -12.18
N ILE A 61 14.63 -8.32 -11.80
CA ILE A 61 14.53 -7.19 -10.87
C ILE A 61 15.12 -7.57 -9.51
N ARG A 62 14.73 -8.72 -8.94
CA ARG A 62 15.26 -9.19 -7.65
C ARG A 62 16.77 -9.36 -7.66
N LYS A 63 17.34 -9.89 -8.76
CA LYS A 63 18.78 -10.07 -8.93
C LYS A 63 19.53 -8.74 -8.99
N ASN A 64 18.97 -7.73 -9.64
CA ASN A 64 19.65 -6.47 -9.92
C ASN A 64 19.31 -5.33 -8.95
N ILE A 65 18.35 -5.54 -8.04
CA ILE A 65 17.93 -4.57 -7.03
C ILE A 65 17.84 -5.27 -5.68
N GLY A 66 18.97 -5.33 -4.97
CA GLY A 66 19.12 -6.19 -3.78
C GLY A 66 18.09 -5.96 -2.67
N PHE A 67 17.62 -4.72 -2.45
CA PHE A 67 16.64 -4.40 -1.40
C PHE A 67 15.19 -4.74 -1.78
N VAL A 68 14.93 -5.15 -3.02
CA VAL A 68 13.60 -5.56 -3.50
C VAL A 68 13.33 -7.04 -3.19
N TYR A 69 14.34 -7.80 -2.76
CA TYR A 69 14.22 -9.23 -2.48
C TYR A 69 13.15 -9.54 -1.42
N ASP A 70 13.13 -8.77 -0.33
CA ASP A 70 12.19 -8.93 0.80
C ASP A 70 11.10 -7.83 0.83
N ASN A 71 10.99 -7.03 -0.23
CA ASN A 71 10.04 -5.92 -0.31
C ASN A 71 9.15 -6.05 -1.55
N ASP A 72 8.11 -6.86 -1.43
CA ASP A 72 7.16 -7.11 -2.53
C ASP A 72 6.43 -5.84 -2.99
N ARG A 73 6.20 -4.86 -2.09
CA ARG A 73 5.60 -3.57 -2.47
C ARG A 73 6.49 -2.79 -3.43
N GLU A 74 7.79 -2.77 -3.15
CA GLU A 74 8.79 -2.13 -3.99
C GLU A 74 8.99 -2.91 -5.30
N LEU A 75 8.99 -4.25 -5.24
CA LEU A 75 9.03 -5.11 -6.43
C LEU A 75 7.90 -4.80 -7.40
N VAL A 76 6.67 -4.64 -6.89
CA VAL A 76 5.51 -4.32 -7.70
C VAL A 76 5.68 -2.96 -8.40
N LYS A 77 6.27 -1.95 -7.76
CA LYS A 77 6.55 -0.65 -8.40
C LYS A 77 7.52 -0.83 -9.57
N TYR A 78 8.65 -1.51 -9.34
CA TYR A 78 9.63 -1.79 -10.39
C TYR A 78 9.00 -2.57 -11.54
N PHE A 79 8.36 -3.70 -11.25
CA PHE A 79 7.72 -4.55 -12.25
C PHE A 79 6.76 -3.76 -13.13
N SER A 80 5.92 -2.94 -12.51
CA SER A 80 4.90 -2.18 -13.21
C SER A 80 5.49 -1.04 -14.05
N VAL A 81 6.53 -0.36 -13.56
CA VAL A 81 7.27 0.63 -14.37
C VAL A 81 7.93 -0.03 -15.57
N PHE A 82 8.56 -1.20 -15.40
CA PHE A 82 9.13 -1.96 -16.51
C PHE A 82 8.10 -2.32 -17.58
N LYS A 83 6.93 -2.80 -17.15
CA LYS A 83 5.84 -3.16 -18.07
C LYS A 83 5.34 -1.97 -18.87
N LEU A 84 5.25 -0.81 -18.21
CA LEU A 84 4.86 0.43 -18.86
C LEU A 84 5.91 0.93 -19.85
N LEU A 85 7.19 0.92 -19.47
CA LEU A 85 8.29 1.30 -20.36
C LEU A 85 8.32 0.41 -21.61
N ALA A 86 8.17 -0.91 -21.43
CA ALA A 86 8.09 -1.85 -22.54
C ALA A 86 6.86 -1.57 -23.44
N ALA A 87 5.71 -1.23 -22.86
CA ALA A 87 4.52 -0.87 -23.63
C ALA A 87 4.72 0.41 -24.45
N ILE A 88 5.37 1.43 -23.89
CA ILE A 88 5.68 2.70 -24.57
C ILE A 88 6.66 2.46 -25.73
N ASP A 89 7.72 1.69 -25.50
CA ASP A 89 8.70 1.38 -26.54
C ASP A 89 8.07 0.58 -27.68
N LYS A 90 7.22 -0.41 -27.36
CA LYS A 90 6.45 -1.15 -28.36
C LYS A 90 5.56 -0.21 -29.18
N ALA A 91 4.81 0.69 -28.51
CA ALA A 91 3.94 1.67 -29.18
C ALA A 91 4.72 2.68 -30.04
N SER A 92 5.98 2.94 -29.72
CA SER A 92 6.86 3.85 -30.46
C SER A 92 7.52 3.19 -31.69
N GLY A 93 7.16 1.94 -32.02
CA GLY A 93 7.74 1.20 -33.14
C GLY A 93 9.13 0.61 -32.84
N ASN A 94 9.63 0.75 -31.60
CA ASN A 94 10.92 0.21 -31.17
C ASN A 94 10.76 -1.22 -30.63
N GLY A 95 10.21 -2.11 -31.46
CA GLY A 95 9.87 -3.49 -31.11
C GLY A 95 11.03 -4.44 -30.79
N ASN A 96 12.23 -3.93 -30.50
CA ASN A 96 13.37 -4.72 -30.06
C ASN A 96 13.55 -4.57 -28.54
N CYS A 97 12.81 -5.39 -27.80
CA CYS A 97 12.96 -5.55 -26.36
C CYS A 97 14.26 -6.32 -26.06
N GLU A 98 15.42 -5.66 -26.08
CA GLU A 98 16.70 -6.36 -25.83
C GLU A 98 17.67 -5.67 -24.85
N SER A 99 17.23 -4.73 -24.03
CA SER A 99 18.02 -4.42 -22.83
C SER A 99 17.13 -4.10 -21.64
N TYR A 100 16.89 -5.12 -20.82
CA TYR A 100 16.35 -4.91 -19.48
C TYR A 100 17.22 -3.92 -18.68
N ASP A 101 18.52 -3.81 -18.97
CA ASP A 101 19.42 -2.86 -18.31
C ASP A 101 19.03 -1.40 -18.61
N LYS A 102 18.66 -1.08 -19.85
CA LYS A 102 18.15 0.26 -20.21
C LYS A 102 16.87 0.62 -19.45
N TYR A 103 15.95 -0.34 -19.34
CA TYR A 103 14.72 -0.14 -18.58
C TYR A 103 14.97 -0.10 -17.09
N LEU A 104 15.98 -0.81 -16.58
CA LEU A 104 16.31 -0.83 -15.16
C LEU A 104 16.72 0.53 -14.63
N GLU A 105 17.64 1.21 -15.32
CA GLU A 105 18.10 2.54 -14.89
C GLU A 105 16.96 3.57 -14.93
N THR A 106 16.13 3.50 -15.98
CA THR A 106 14.95 4.34 -16.09
C THR A 106 13.92 4.01 -14.99
N ALA A 107 13.72 2.73 -14.69
CA ALA A 107 12.81 2.28 -13.64
C ALA A 107 13.27 2.73 -12.25
N LYS A 108 14.57 2.66 -11.94
CA LYS A 108 15.13 3.20 -10.69
C LYS A 108 14.80 4.67 -10.51
N GLN A 109 14.94 5.47 -11.57
CA GLN A 109 14.61 6.90 -11.52
C GLN A 109 13.12 7.14 -11.26
N TYR A 110 12.23 6.41 -11.95
CA TYR A 110 10.78 6.55 -11.74
C TYR A 110 10.34 6.05 -10.37
N VAL A 111 10.82 4.89 -9.91
CA VAL A 111 10.48 4.35 -8.59
C VAL A 111 10.97 5.28 -7.47
N THR A 112 12.17 5.86 -7.61
CA THR A 112 12.66 6.88 -6.67
C THR A 112 11.71 8.08 -6.60
N LYS A 113 11.26 8.59 -7.76
CA LYS A 113 10.31 9.70 -7.81
C LYS A 113 8.94 9.32 -7.24
N ILE A 114 8.47 8.11 -7.50
CA ILE A 114 7.22 7.58 -6.92
C ILE A 114 7.30 7.59 -5.39
N ASN A 115 8.38 7.03 -4.83
CA ASN A 115 8.57 6.96 -3.38
C ASN A 115 8.66 8.36 -2.75
N GLN A 116 9.35 9.29 -3.43
CA GLN A 116 9.42 10.68 -2.99
C GLN A 116 8.04 11.35 -3.02
N THR A 117 7.25 11.15 -4.10
CA THR A 117 5.89 11.69 -4.19
C THR A 117 4.97 11.13 -3.12
N ILE A 118 5.06 9.82 -2.80
CA ILE A 118 4.31 9.21 -1.68
C ILE A 118 4.68 9.92 -0.37
N LYS A 119 5.97 10.08 -0.09
CA LYS A 119 6.46 10.76 1.12
C LYS A 119 5.98 12.20 1.23
N GLU A 120 6.05 12.97 0.14
CA GLU A 120 5.65 14.38 0.09
C GLU A 120 4.14 14.60 0.22
N ASN A 121 3.33 13.58 -0.07
CA ASN A 121 1.88 13.63 0.04
C ASN A 121 1.35 12.88 1.29
N TYR A 122 2.23 12.46 2.20
CA TYR A 122 1.83 11.86 3.47
C TYR A 122 1.18 12.93 4.37
N GLN A 123 -0.04 12.68 4.83
CA GLN A 123 -0.85 13.67 5.56
C GLN A 123 -0.95 13.30 7.04
N THR A 124 -0.69 14.26 7.94
CA THR A 124 -0.77 14.06 9.40
C THR A 124 -1.69 15.08 10.08
N ASP A 125 -2.56 15.74 9.31
CA ASP A 125 -3.37 16.87 9.76
C ASP A 125 -4.21 16.58 11.01
N ASP A 126 -4.80 15.38 11.10
CA ASP A 126 -5.65 14.99 12.23
C ASP A 126 -4.87 14.66 13.51
N ILE A 127 -3.54 14.51 13.44
CA ILE A 127 -2.70 14.07 14.56
C ILE A 127 -1.43 14.92 14.74
N GLN A 128 -1.41 16.18 14.29
CA GLN A 128 -0.22 17.05 14.30
C GLN A 128 0.43 17.22 15.69
N ASP A 129 -0.30 16.97 16.76
CA ASP A 129 0.15 17.02 18.15
C ASP A 129 0.84 15.72 18.64
N MET A 130 0.83 14.64 17.86
CA MET A 130 1.41 13.33 18.19
C MET A 130 2.80 13.14 17.55
N LYS A 131 3.81 13.83 18.10
CA LYS A 131 5.14 13.93 17.49
C LYS A 131 5.89 12.60 17.41
N ASP A 132 5.84 11.77 18.44
CA ASP A 132 6.57 10.50 18.48
C ASP A 132 5.97 9.51 17.48
N LEU A 133 4.62 9.50 17.40
CA LEU A 133 3.91 8.73 16.38
C LEU A 133 4.28 9.18 14.97
N ILE A 134 4.30 10.50 14.71
CA ILE A 134 4.70 11.05 13.41
C ILE A 134 6.12 10.60 13.04
N CYS A 135 7.07 10.63 13.98
CA CYS A 135 8.43 10.15 13.76
C CYS A 135 8.45 8.66 13.36
N ILE A 136 7.78 7.79 14.11
CA ILE A 136 7.69 6.34 13.83
C ILE A 136 7.12 6.09 12.43
N LEU A 137 6.02 6.76 12.08
CA LEU A 137 5.34 6.58 10.81
C LEU A 137 6.16 7.08 9.62
N LEU A 138 6.95 8.13 9.79
CA LEU A 138 7.77 8.72 8.73
C LEU A 138 9.10 8.00 8.54
N GLU A 139 9.62 7.30 9.54
CA GLU A 139 10.88 6.54 9.43
C GLU A 139 10.67 5.23 8.66
N ASP A 140 9.57 4.52 8.93
CA ASP A 140 9.26 3.23 8.31
C ASP A 140 8.67 3.38 6.89
N SER A 141 9.32 2.74 5.91
CA SER A 141 8.83 2.74 4.52
C SER A 141 7.46 2.10 4.33
N LEU A 142 7.11 1.08 5.13
CA LEU A 142 5.82 0.43 5.06
C LEU A 142 4.73 1.41 5.51
N TYR A 143 4.91 2.05 6.67
CA TYR A 143 3.93 2.98 7.23
C TYR A 143 3.68 4.19 6.34
N ARG A 144 4.70 4.70 5.65
CA ARG A 144 4.54 5.78 4.66
C ARG A 144 3.58 5.45 3.51
N GLU A 145 3.37 4.17 3.22
CA GLU A 145 2.44 3.75 2.16
C GLU A 145 1.03 3.49 2.66
N LEU A 146 0.83 3.38 3.98
CA LEU A 146 -0.46 3.03 4.58
C LEU A 146 -1.34 4.26 4.83
N PHE A 147 -2.65 4.01 4.90
CA PHE A 147 -3.62 4.98 5.37
C PHE A 147 -4.26 4.45 6.65
N PHE A 148 -4.26 5.26 7.70
CA PHE A 148 -4.73 4.89 9.02
C PHE A 148 -6.08 5.53 9.31
N HIS A 149 -7.01 4.72 9.78
CA HIS A 149 -8.25 5.16 10.38
C HIS A 149 -8.26 4.73 11.85
N VAL A 150 -8.18 5.70 12.75
CA VAL A 150 -8.20 5.46 14.20
C VAL A 150 -9.54 5.87 14.77
N GLN A 151 -10.26 4.91 15.34
CA GLN A 151 -11.53 5.10 15.99
C GLN A 151 -11.38 4.98 17.51
N VAL A 152 -11.75 6.03 18.24
CA VAL A 152 -11.55 6.15 19.69
C VAL A 152 -12.88 6.19 20.43
N PHE A 153 -13.04 5.26 21.35
CA PHE A 153 -14.14 5.17 22.29
C PHE A 153 -13.66 5.50 23.70
N ASP A 154 -14.29 6.50 24.32
CA ASP A 154 -13.97 6.96 25.68
C ASP A 154 -14.77 6.19 26.75
N TYR A 155 -14.86 4.88 26.55
CA TYR A 155 -15.41 3.89 27.47
C TYR A 155 -14.62 2.58 27.35
N SER A 156 -14.84 1.66 28.30
CA SER A 156 -14.16 0.37 28.31
C SER A 156 -14.83 -0.62 27.34
N LYS A 157 -14.07 -1.43 26.60
CA LYS A 157 -14.62 -2.47 25.71
C LYS A 157 -15.48 -3.47 26.50
N LYS A 158 -15.09 -3.77 27.74
CA LYS A 158 -15.84 -4.65 28.68
C LYS A 158 -17.13 -4.03 29.20
N ARG A 159 -17.33 -2.72 29.04
CA ARG A 159 -18.53 -1.97 29.46
C ARG A 159 -18.96 -1.00 28.34
N PRO A 160 -19.54 -1.53 27.26
CA PRO A 160 -19.88 -0.72 26.09
C PRO A 160 -20.95 0.32 26.43
N CYS A 161 -20.80 1.52 25.87
CA CYS A 161 -21.75 2.62 26.01
C CYS A 161 -22.31 2.98 24.62
N PRO A 162 -23.37 2.30 24.14
CA PRO A 162 -23.83 2.41 22.74
C PRO A 162 -24.27 3.82 22.32
N ASN A 163 -24.68 4.67 23.26
CA ASN A 163 -25.09 6.05 22.97
C ASN A 163 -23.92 7.05 22.87
N LYS A 164 -22.69 6.60 23.15
CA LYS A 164 -21.51 7.46 23.18
C LYS A 164 -20.80 7.40 21.83
N LYS A 165 -20.68 8.55 21.18
CA LYS A 165 -20.04 8.65 19.86
C LYS A 165 -18.53 8.42 19.96
N SER A 166 -17.98 7.72 18.98
CA SER A 166 -16.54 7.66 18.77
C SER A 166 -16.01 9.00 18.29
N LYS A 167 -14.69 9.19 18.44
CA LYS A 167 -13.91 10.17 17.70
C LYS A 167 -13.06 9.43 16.68
N ASP A 168 -13.09 9.88 15.44
CA ASP A 168 -12.31 9.28 14.36
C ASP A 168 -11.16 10.22 13.97
N TYR A 169 -10.00 9.65 13.68
CA TYR A 169 -8.80 10.33 13.21
C TYR A 169 -8.30 9.63 11.94
N PHE A 170 -7.91 10.42 10.94
CA PHE A 170 -7.42 9.91 9.66
C PHE A 170 -6.06 10.51 9.33
N PHE A 171 -5.08 9.65 9.06
CA PHE A 171 -3.75 10.11 8.69
C PHE A 171 -3.05 9.09 7.80
N GLY A 172 -1.95 9.52 7.19
CA GLY A 172 -1.12 8.76 6.30
C GLY A 172 -1.37 9.06 4.83
N ASN A 173 -1.24 8.06 4.00
CA ASN A 173 -1.19 8.22 2.55
C ASN A 173 -2.59 8.31 1.90
N LYS A 174 -3.37 9.33 2.26
CA LYS A 174 -4.76 9.48 1.79
C LYS A 174 -4.91 9.55 0.27
N ARG A 175 -3.89 10.04 -0.44
CA ARG A 175 -3.96 10.22 -1.90
C ARG A 175 -3.59 8.97 -2.68
N PHE A 176 -2.68 8.16 -2.16
CA PHE A 176 -1.99 7.11 -2.90
C PHE A 176 -2.07 5.74 -2.18
N HIS A 177 -3.09 5.53 -1.35
CA HIS A 177 -3.37 4.23 -0.71
C HIS A 177 -4.36 3.42 -1.55
N ASN A 178 -4.27 2.10 -1.47
CA ASN A 178 -5.35 1.20 -1.91
C ASN A 178 -6.25 0.87 -0.71
N GLU A 179 -7.45 0.34 -0.94
CA GLU A 179 -8.34 -0.13 0.15
C GLU A 179 -7.66 -1.18 1.06
N LEU A 180 -6.79 -2.02 0.48
CA LEU A 180 -6.02 -3.00 1.23
C LEU A 180 -4.90 -2.40 2.08
N ASP A 181 -4.54 -1.13 1.86
CA ASP A 181 -3.54 -0.37 2.62
C ASP A 181 -4.18 0.43 3.78
N LYS A 182 -5.50 0.28 3.97
CA LYS A 182 -6.25 0.98 5.00
C LYS A 182 -6.22 0.20 6.32
N VAL A 183 -5.38 0.65 7.24
CA VAL A 183 -5.28 0.09 8.58
C VAL A 183 -6.31 0.71 9.51
N HIS A 184 -7.10 -0.14 10.15
CA HIS A 184 -8.10 0.27 11.12
C HIS A 184 -7.57 0.04 12.54
N ILE A 185 -7.56 1.08 13.37
CA ILE A 185 -7.19 0.98 14.79
C ILE A 185 -8.40 1.38 15.63
N THR A 186 -8.88 0.48 16.48
CA THR A 186 -9.98 0.73 17.40
C THR A 186 -9.44 0.81 18.83
N ILE A 187 -9.71 1.92 19.51
CA ILE A 187 -9.16 2.23 20.83
C ILE A 187 -10.31 2.40 21.82
N TYR A 188 -10.19 1.74 22.96
CA TYR A 188 -11.03 1.91 24.15
C TYR A 188 -10.17 2.38 25.33
N ASN A 189 -10.79 2.56 26.49
CA ASN A 189 -10.06 2.90 27.71
C ASN A 189 -9.13 1.77 28.19
N ASP A 190 -9.54 0.52 28.01
CA ASP A 190 -8.91 -0.69 28.54
C ASP A 190 -8.44 -1.66 27.45
N TYR A 191 -8.51 -1.27 26.18
CA TYR A 191 -8.28 -2.18 25.06
C TYR A 191 -7.89 -1.42 23.79
N VAL A 192 -7.04 -2.04 22.96
CA VAL A 192 -6.73 -1.58 21.60
C VAL A 192 -6.75 -2.74 20.63
N GLU A 193 -7.17 -2.49 19.39
CA GLU A 193 -7.21 -3.48 18.32
C GLU A 193 -6.84 -2.85 16.98
N LEU A 194 -5.91 -3.48 16.28
CA LEU A 194 -5.50 -3.10 14.93
C LEU A 194 -5.97 -4.17 13.94
N HIS A 195 -6.57 -3.75 12.84
CA HIS A 195 -6.99 -4.62 11.75
C HIS A 195 -6.38 -4.13 10.43
N HIS A 196 -5.61 -5.01 9.79
CA HIS A 196 -5.09 -4.81 8.45
C HIS A 196 -5.86 -5.71 7.46
N PRO A 197 -6.54 -5.16 6.43
CA PRO A 197 -7.43 -5.92 5.55
C PRO A 197 -6.80 -7.16 4.90
N ILE A 198 -5.53 -7.05 4.49
CA ILE A 198 -4.79 -8.16 3.86
C ILE A 198 -4.62 -9.37 4.78
N GLU A 199 -4.48 -9.17 6.09
CA GLU A 199 -4.22 -10.28 7.02
C GLU A 199 -5.47 -11.08 7.36
N GLY A 200 -6.66 -10.50 7.16
CA GLY A 200 -7.94 -11.16 7.50
C GLY A 200 -8.13 -11.44 9.00
N ARG A 201 -7.29 -10.87 9.88
CA ARG A 201 -7.36 -11.01 11.34
C ARG A 201 -7.05 -9.68 12.03
N SER A 202 -7.45 -9.58 13.29
CA SER A 202 -7.15 -8.43 14.13
C SER A 202 -6.08 -8.73 15.19
N HIS A 203 -5.34 -7.68 15.55
CA HIS A 203 -4.26 -7.67 16.53
C HIS A 203 -4.72 -6.89 17.75
N ALA A 204 -5.16 -7.62 18.76
CA ALA A 204 -5.82 -7.07 19.94
C ALA A 204 -4.92 -7.14 21.18
N ARG A 205 -4.98 -6.10 22.02
CA ARG A 205 -4.26 -6.06 23.30
C ARG A 205 -5.08 -5.34 24.38
N ASP A 206 -5.19 -5.97 25.54
CA ASP A 206 -5.72 -5.33 26.75
C ASP A 206 -4.74 -4.26 27.23
N LEU A 207 -5.25 -3.07 27.56
CA LEU A 207 -4.49 -1.97 28.15
C LEU A 207 -4.56 -2.08 29.68
N THR A 208 -3.44 -1.90 30.35
CA THR A 208 -3.39 -1.96 31.82
C THR A 208 -4.25 -0.85 32.45
N PRO A 209 -5.20 -1.17 33.36
CA PRO A 209 -6.16 -0.22 33.93
C PRO A 209 -5.55 0.97 34.68
N ASN A 210 -4.28 0.86 35.12
CA ASN A 210 -3.61 1.87 35.94
C ASN A 210 -2.75 2.85 35.15
N ASN A 211 -2.56 2.65 33.84
CA ASN A 211 -1.84 3.59 33.00
C ASN A 211 -2.85 4.44 32.22
N THR A 212 -2.94 5.72 32.56
CA THR A 212 -3.56 6.75 31.71
C THR A 212 -2.67 6.98 30.49
N LEU A 213 -2.61 6.00 29.58
CA LEU A 213 -1.91 6.16 28.31
C LEU A 213 -2.59 7.26 27.50
N SER A 214 -1.78 8.15 26.93
CA SER A 214 -2.27 9.12 25.94
C SER A 214 -2.79 8.41 24.69
N LEU A 215 -3.56 9.12 23.86
CA LEU A 215 -4.02 8.58 22.58
C LEU A 215 -2.84 8.13 21.71
N GLU A 216 -1.80 8.96 21.62
CA GLU A 216 -0.55 8.64 20.92
C GLU A 216 0.07 7.33 21.42
N GLN A 217 0.23 7.18 22.74
CA GLN A 217 0.78 5.96 23.33
C GLN A 217 -0.08 4.72 23.04
N LYS A 218 -1.40 4.85 23.00
CA LYS A 218 -2.30 3.74 22.65
C LYS A 218 -2.16 3.32 21.19
N ILE A 219 -1.98 4.27 20.27
CA ILE A 219 -1.73 3.99 18.85
C ILE A 219 -0.37 3.28 18.71
N ILE A 220 0.68 3.79 19.36
CA ILE A 220 2.01 3.17 19.35
C ILE A 220 1.95 1.74 19.87
N VAL A 221 1.26 1.48 20.98
CA VAL A 221 1.09 0.11 21.52
C VAL A 221 0.42 -0.83 20.50
N ALA A 222 -0.54 -0.33 19.71
CA ALA A 222 -1.19 -1.11 18.67
C ALA A 222 -0.20 -1.48 17.55
N LEU A 223 0.59 -0.51 17.10
CA LEU A 223 1.61 -0.69 16.06
C LEU A 223 2.75 -1.61 16.53
N ASP A 224 3.24 -1.44 17.76
CA ASP A 224 4.27 -2.29 18.34
C ASP A 224 3.81 -3.74 18.44
N TYR A 225 2.58 -3.97 18.91
CA TYR A 225 2.01 -5.31 19.01
C TYR A 225 1.88 -5.95 17.62
N TRP A 226 1.47 -5.16 16.63
CA TRP A 226 1.39 -5.59 15.24
C TRP A 226 2.76 -5.98 14.66
N GLN A 227 3.80 -5.16 14.86
CA GLN A 227 5.17 -5.47 14.41
C GLN A 227 5.76 -6.69 15.12
N THR A 228 5.53 -6.82 16.43
CA THR A 228 6.03 -7.95 17.21
C THR A 228 5.45 -9.28 16.72
N TYR A 229 4.27 -9.26 16.10
CA TYR A 229 3.70 -10.44 15.46
C TYR A 229 4.47 -10.84 14.19
N PHE A 230 4.90 -9.89 13.35
CA PHE A 230 5.64 -10.20 12.13
C PHE A 230 7.07 -10.67 12.37
N ASN A 231 7.67 -10.21 13.47
CA ASN A 231 9.06 -10.53 13.83
C ASN A 231 9.21 -11.83 14.65
N ASN A 232 8.10 -12.51 15.00
CA ASN A 232 8.07 -13.78 15.75
C ASN A 232 7.45 -14.90 14.91
#